data_AF-A0AB37NDA1-F1
#
_entry.id   AF-A0AB37NDA1-F1
#
_cell.length_a   1.000
_cell.length_b   1.000
_cell.length_c   1.000
_cell.angle_alpha   90.00
_cell.angle_beta   90.00
_cell.angle_gamma   90.00
#
_symmetry.space_group_name_H-M   'P 1'
#
loop_
_entity.id
_entity.type
_entity.pdbx_description
1 polymer ?
#
loop_
_entity_poly.entity_id
_entity_poly.type
_entity_poly.pdbx_seq_one_letter_code
_entity_poly.pdbx_strand_id
1 'polypeptide(L)'
;MFNSLRKFLNKWKYNQWNYEERMGIEEIIMSSKEDEQMKLYHTGTQDDYNALMIELEEEGYKWNEVEKATENNAWDVFKDNTVVIKECDADLGFSSKGYCERIYIDTPIQKYKAKQDKVVKCHEDAANAMKAFSSGGVSMKNENTDNVNNPAHYTAGGIETLDYIKAKVKDYPSYVAGNILKYVSRYEHKNGIEDLKKAQFYLNDLIEWMESE
;
A
#
# COMPACT_ATOMS: atom_id res chain seq x y z
N MET A 1 53.18 31.99 31.35
CA MET A 1 52.55 30.65 31.55
C MET A 1 51.02 30.71 31.74
N PHE A 2 50.46 31.72 32.41
CA PHE A 2 49.01 31.80 32.72
C PHE A 2 48.06 32.04 31.53
N ASN A 3 48.45 32.79 30.49
CA ASN A 3 47.57 33.09 29.35
C ASN A 3 47.24 31.88 28.45
N SER A 4 48.16 30.91 28.36
CA SER A 4 47.93 29.68 27.58
C SER A 4 46.94 28.76 28.28
N LEU A 5 47.03 28.64 29.61
CA LEU A 5 46.10 27.84 30.41
C LEU A 5 44.68 28.43 30.38
N ARG A 6 44.55 29.76 30.43
CA ARG A 6 43.24 30.44 30.33
C ARG A 6 42.57 30.25 28.97
N LYS A 7 43.34 30.32 27.87
CA LYS A 7 42.83 30.03 26.52
C LYS A 7 42.42 28.56 26.37
N PHE A 8 43.19 27.63 26.94
CA PHE A 8 42.85 26.21 26.92
C PHE A 8 41.58 25.92 27.74
N LEU A 9 41.46 26.48 28.95
CA LEU A 9 40.27 26.31 29.79
C LEU A 9 39.01 26.93 29.16
N ASN A 10 39.13 28.09 28.50
CA ASN A 10 38.00 28.69 27.79
C ASN A 10 37.61 27.87 26.55
N LYS A 11 38.57 27.34 25.79
CA LYS A 11 38.30 26.45 24.66
C LYS A 11 37.69 25.12 25.11
N TRP A 12 38.16 24.58 26.23
CA TRP A 12 37.62 23.35 26.82
C TRP A 12 36.20 23.55 27.33
N LYS A 13 35.91 24.65 28.05
CA LYS A 13 34.55 25.00 28.49
C LYS A 13 33.60 25.29 27.32
N TYR A 14 34.05 25.97 26.27
CA TYR A 14 33.24 26.23 25.07
C TYR A 14 32.94 24.94 24.31
N ASN A 15 33.92 24.05 24.19
CA ASN A 15 33.73 22.74 23.57
C ASN A 15 32.83 21.83 24.41
N GLN A 16 32.93 21.90 25.75
CA GLN A 16 32.08 21.13 26.65
C GLN A 16 30.63 21.63 26.59
N TRP A 17 30.41 22.94 26.57
CA TRP A 17 29.07 23.53 26.41
C TRP A 17 28.45 23.19 25.06
N ASN A 18 29.22 23.26 23.96
CA ASN A 18 28.75 22.82 22.63
C ASN A 18 28.47 21.30 22.57
N TYR A 19 29.17 20.49 23.37
CA TYR A 19 28.93 19.05 23.45
C TYR A 19 27.67 18.75 24.27
N GLU A 20 27.49 19.44 25.40
CA GLU A 20 26.30 19.33 26.25
C GLU A 20 25.05 19.86 25.53
N GLU A 21 25.14 20.96 24.77
CA GLU A 21 24.05 21.45 23.91
C GLU A 21 23.78 20.51 22.73
N ARG A 22 24.80 19.97 22.05
CA ARG A 22 24.58 19.00 20.97
C ARG A 22 23.96 17.70 21.49
N MET A 23 24.44 17.18 22.60
CA MET A 23 23.87 15.98 23.23
C MET A 23 22.45 16.26 23.72
N GLY A 24 22.16 17.44 24.28
CA GLY A 24 20.81 17.84 24.67
C GLY A 24 19.87 18.02 23.47
N ILE A 25 20.35 18.57 22.36
CA ILE A 25 19.58 18.69 21.12
C ILE A 25 19.41 17.32 20.46
N GLU A 26 20.41 16.45 20.48
CA GLU A 26 20.33 15.07 19.97
C GLU A 26 19.45 14.17 20.86
N GLU A 27 19.45 14.36 22.19
CA GLU A 27 18.49 13.73 23.13
C GLU A 27 17.08 14.28 22.93
N ILE A 28 16.90 15.58 22.70
CA ILE A 28 15.59 16.17 22.40
C ILE A 28 15.09 15.69 21.02
N ILE A 29 15.96 15.59 20.02
CA ILE A 29 15.65 15.07 18.68
C ILE A 29 15.40 13.55 18.72
N MET A 30 16.14 12.79 19.53
CA MET A 30 15.90 11.35 19.73
C MET A 30 14.62 11.11 20.55
N SER A 31 14.38 11.89 21.60
CA SER A 31 13.16 11.83 22.41
C SER A 31 11.93 12.30 21.63
N SER A 32 12.05 13.29 20.73
CA SER A 32 10.96 13.68 19.83
C SER A 32 10.73 12.67 18.69
N LYS A 33 11.74 11.86 18.35
CA LYS A 33 11.62 10.75 17.39
C LYS A 33 11.12 9.45 18.02
N GLU A 34 11.19 9.31 19.33
CA GLU A 34 10.57 8.20 20.07
C GLU A 34 9.02 8.29 20.09
N ASP A 35 8.45 9.48 19.92
CA ASP A 35 6.99 9.71 19.91
C ASP A 35 6.30 9.44 18.54
N GLU A 36 7.08 9.26 17.46
CA GLU A 36 6.58 8.88 16.13
C GLU A 36 6.74 7.38 15.86
N GLN A 37 6.52 6.53 16.86
CA GLN A 37 6.51 5.09 16.65
C GLN A 37 5.44 4.69 15.62
N MET A 38 5.82 3.81 14.68
CA MET A 38 4.94 3.18 13.69
C MET A 38 3.63 2.69 14.33
N LYS A 39 2.48 3.07 13.76
CA LYS A 39 1.15 2.71 14.29
C LYS A 39 0.39 1.82 13.32
N LEU A 40 -0.32 0.84 13.86
CA LEU A 40 -1.13 -0.11 13.10
C LEU A 40 -2.61 0.11 13.44
N TYR A 41 -3.43 0.40 12.44
CA TYR A 41 -4.87 0.64 12.60
C TYR A 41 -5.68 -0.44 11.89
N HIS A 42 -6.43 -1.24 12.64
CA HIS A 42 -7.39 -2.19 12.08
C HIS A 42 -8.74 -1.52 11.89
N THR A 43 -9.25 -1.55 10.66
CA THR A 43 -10.57 -1.02 10.30
C THR A 43 -11.51 -2.19 10.02
N GLY A 44 -12.64 -2.25 10.71
CA GLY A 44 -13.59 -3.38 10.60
C GLY A 44 -14.73 -3.16 9.61
N THR A 45 -14.94 -1.93 9.14
CA THR A 45 -15.95 -1.59 8.12
C THR A 45 -15.36 -0.61 7.11
N GLN A 46 -15.97 -0.53 5.93
CA GLN A 46 -15.54 0.40 4.89
C GLN A 46 -15.69 1.86 5.34
N ASP A 47 -16.73 2.18 6.12
CA ASP A 47 -16.92 3.52 6.67
C ASP A 47 -15.82 3.90 7.67
N ASP A 48 -15.40 2.95 8.53
CA ASP A 48 -14.28 3.16 9.44
C ASP A 48 -12.98 3.39 8.66
N TYR A 49 -12.76 2.66 7.57
CA TYR A 49 -11.60 2.84 6.70
C TYR A 49 -11.59 4.20 6.00
N ASN A 50 -12.71 4.57 5.37
CA ASN A 50 -12.84 5.84 4.67
C ASN A 50 -12.62 7.03 5.63
N ALA A 51 -13.19 6.95 6.84
CA ALA A 51 -12.98 7.97 7.86
C ALA A 51 -11.51 8.06 8.29
N LEU A 52 -10.83 6.93 8.46
CA LEU A 52 -9.40 6.90 8.78
C LEU A 52 -8.55 7.50 7.65
N MET A 53 -8.87 7.22 6.38
CA MET A 53 -8.13 7.79 5.24
C MET A 53 -8.23 9.32 5.21
N ILE A 54 -9.42 9.88 5.48
CA ILE A 54 -9.61 11.33 5.56
C ILE A 54 -8.76 11.93 6.70
N GLU A 55 -8.77 11.30 7.87
CA GLU A 55 -7.96 11.77 9.02
C GLU A 55 -6.46 11.74 8.71
N LEU A 56 -5.98 10.65 8.10
CA LEU A 56 -4.57 10.53 7.73
C LEU A 56 -4.17 11.52 6.63
N GLU A 57 -5.06 11.80 5.68
CA GLU A 57 -4.83 12.84 4.66
C GLU A 57 -4.76 14.24 5.26
N GLU A 58 -5.66 14.58 6.20
CA GLU A 58 -5.63 15.83 6.95
C GLU A 58 -4.34 15.98 7.79
N GLU A 59 -3.82 14.86 8.30
CA GLU A 59 -2.52 14.78 8.99
C GLU A 59 -1.31 14.84 8.04
N GLY A 60 -1.53 14.79 6.71
CA GLY A 60 -0.49 14.92 5.68
C GLY A 60 0.13 13.61 5.20
N TYR A 61 -0.42 12.46 5.60
CA TYR A 61 0.06 11.14 5.20
C TYR A 61 -0.36 10.78 3.78
N LYS A 62 0.51 10.04 3.08
CA LYS A 62 0.37 9.70 1.66
C LYS A 62 0.73 8.25 1.39
N TRP A 63 0.30 7.74 0.25
CA TRP A 63 0.75 6.46 -0.29
C TRP A 63 1.93 6.70 -1.24
N ASN A 64 3.03 5.98 -1.03
CA ASN A 64 4.22 6.00 -1.90
C ASN A 64 4.68 7.44 -2.24
N GLU A 65 4.71 8.35 -1.25
CA GLU A 65 5.06 9.78 -1.37
C GLU A 65 4.19 10.66 -2.32
N VAL A 66 3.35 10.07 -3.19
CA VAL A 66 2.71 10.76 -4.32
C VAL A 66 1.18 10.76 -4.22
N GLU A 67 0.58 9.63 -3.85
CA GLU A 67 -0.87 9.44 -3.86
C GLU A 67 -1.48 9.88 -2.53
N LYS A 68 -2.63 10.55 -2.57
CA LYS A 68 -3.32 10.95 -1.33
C LYS A 68 -3.96 9.74 -0.64
N ALA A 69 -4.13 9.80 0.67
CA ALA A 69 -4.69 8.69 1.43
C ALA A 69 -6.08 8.25 0.91
N THR A 70 -6.91 9.20 0.47
CA THR A 70 -8.26 8.94 -0.06
C THR A 70 -8.32 8.48 -1.53
N GLU A 71 -7.23 8.59 -2.29
CA GLU A 71 -7.18 8.22 -3.71
C GLU A 71 -6.94 6.72 -3.93
N ASN A 72 -6.35 6.02 -2.94
CA ASN A 72 -6.07 4.60 -3.01
C ASN A 72 -6.98 3.81 -2.06
N ASN A 73 -7.74 2.85 -2.59
CA ASN A 73 -8.67 2.06 -1.80
C ASN A 73 -8.09 0.68 -1.42
N ALA A 74 -7.17 0.66 -0.47
CA ALA A 74 -6.59 -0.58 0.07
C ALA A 74 -7.65 -1.53 0.68
N TRP A 75 -8.81 -1.00 1.07
CA TRP A 75 -9.94 -1.77 1.59
C TRP A 75 -10.39 -2.88 0.63
N ASP A 76 -10.30 -2.67 -0.68
CA ASP A 76 -10.79 -3.64 -1.65
C ASP A 76 -10.00 -4.96 -1.67
N VAL A 77 -8.78 -4.95 -1.13
CA VAL A 77 -7.88 -6.10 -1.08
C VAL A 77 -8.21 -7.01 0.11
N PHE A 78 -8.26 -6.45 1.32
CA PHE A 78 -8.37 -7.24 2.56
C PHE A 78 -9.72 -7.07 3.28
N LYS A 79 -10.58 -6.14 2.84
CA LYS A 79 -11.90 -5.86 3.43
C LYS A 79 -11.80 -5.68 4.94
N ASP A 80 -12.57 -6.42 5.72
CA ASP A 80 -12.59 -6.36 7.19
C ASP A 80 -11.30 -6.84 7.87
N ASN A 81 -10.35 -7.41 7.11
CA ASN A 81 -9.01 -7.74 7.59
C ASN A 81 -7.96 -6.65 7.29
N THR A 82 -8.37 -5.49 6.76
CA THR A 82 -7.44 -4.40 6.42
C THR A 82 -6.84 -3.77 7.68
N VAL A 83 -5.50 -3.74 7.71
CA VAL A 83 -4.72 -2.96 8.67
C VAL A 83 -3.94 -1.89 7.91
N VAL A 84 -4.17 -0.64 8.27
CA VAL A 84 -3.43 0.52 7.78
C VAL A 84 -2.20 0.70 8.66
N ILE A 85 -1.05 0.82 8.01
CA ILE A 85 0.25 0.99 8.62
C ILE A 85 0.62 2.45 8.46
N LYS A 86 0.79 3.15 9.58
CA LYS A 86 1.27 4.52 9.65
C LYS A 86 2.75 4.48 9.94
N GLU A 87 3.58 4.73 8.93
CA GLU A 87 5.03 4.74 9.06
C GLU A 87 5.52 6.11 9.54
N CYS A 88 6.73 6.15 10.10
CA CYS A 88 7.31 7.35 10.71
C CYS A 88 7.56 8.48 9.69
N ASP A 89 7.78 8.13 8.42
CA ASP A 89 8.21 9.05 7.37
C ASP A 89 7.03 9.65 6.57
N ALA A 90 5.85 9.78 7.20
CA ALA A 90 4.60 10.24 6.57
C ALA A 90 4.06 9.34 5.44
N ASP A 91 4.61 8.15 5.27
CA ASP A 91 4.14 7.13 4.34
C ASP A 91 3.14 6.18 4.98
N LEU A 92 2.20 5.74 4.14
CA LEU A 92 1.20 4.74 4.49
C LEU A 92 1.53 3.40 3.84
N GLY A 93 1.37 2.35 4.63
CA GLY A 93 1.36 0.96 4.19
C GLY A 93 0.01 0.30 4.51
N PHE A 94 -0.26 -0.86 3.92
CA PHE A 94 -1.43 -1.66 4.29
C PHE A 94 -1.14 -3.15 4.16
N SER A 95 -1.75 -3.95 5.04
CA SER A 95 -1.64 -5.40 4.97
C SER A 95 -2.82 -6.07 5.66
N SER A 96 -2.85 -7.40 5.60
CA SER A 96 -3.82 -8.19 6.34
C SER A 96 -3.49 -8.21 7.84
N LYS A 97 -4.54 -8.23 8.68
CA LYS A 97 -4.41 -8.35 10.13
C LYS A 97 -3.48 -9.49 10.57
N GLY A 98 -3.67 -10.70 10.03
CA GLY A 98 -2.84 -11.86 10.37
C GLY A 98 -1.39 -11.76 9.89
N TYR A 99 -1.09 -10.97 8.85
CA TYR A 99 0.29 -10.65 8.50
C TYR A 99 0.91 -9.71 9.53
N CYS A 100 0.21 -8.63 9.88
CA CYS A 100 0.69 -7.66 10.87
C CYS A 100 0.94 -8.30 12.23
N GLU A 101 0.06 -9.19 12.71
CA GLU A 101 0.23 -9.92 13.98
C GLU A 101 1.50 -10.80 14.01
N ARG A 102 1.94 -11.31 12.84
CA ARG A 102 3.14 -12.18 12.75
C ARG A 102 4.44 -11.40 12.60
N ILE A 103 4.40 -10.27 11.90
CA ILE A 103 5.59 -9.49 11.55
C ILE A 103 5.85 -8.40 12.60
N TYR A 104 4.79 -7.73 13.06
CA TYR A 104 4.87 -6.62 14.01
C TYR A 104 4.43 -7.07 15.40
N ILE A 105 5.14 -8.06 15.96
CA ILE A 105 4.81 -8.73 17.23
C ILE A 105 4.76 -7.72 18.39
N ASP A 106 5.68 -6.76 18.40
CA ASP A 106 5.80 -5.76 19.47
C ASP A 106 4.95 -4.50 19.23
N THR A 107 4.26 -4.40 18.09
CA THR A 107 3.42 -3.24 17.75
C THR A 107 1.94 -3.61 17.84
N PRO A 108 1.22 -3.17 18.89
CA PRO A 108 -0.17 -3.54 19.06
C PRO A 108 -1.04 -2.92 17.96
N ILE A 109 -1.90 -3.74 17.36
CA ILE A 109 -2.87 -3.29 16.36
C ILE A 109 -4.01 -2.57 17.08
N GLN A 110 -4.15 -1.28 16.79
CA GLN A 110 -5.20 -0.42 17.34
C GLN A 110 -6.47 -0.60 16.52
N LYS A 111 -7.58 -0.96 17.18
CA LYS A 111 -8.87 -1.03 16.51
C LYS A 111 -9.41 0.38 16.30
N TYR A 112 -9.57 0.78 15.05
CA TYR A 112 -10.13 2.08 14.70
C TYR A 112 -11.66 2.02 14.60
N LYS A 113 -12.31 3.07 15.09
CA LYS A 113 -13.74 3.29 14.97
C LYS A 113 -14.00 4.76 14.71
N ALA A 114 -14.69 5.05 13.62
CA ALA A 114 -15.01 6.41 13.25
C ALA A 114 -15.97 7.05 14.28
N LYS A 115 -15.77 8.34 14.58
CA LYS A 115 -16.72 9.12 15.39
C LYS A 115 -17.98 9.35 14.55
N GLN A 116 -19.17 9.14 15.13
CA GLN A 116 -20.45 9.25 14.41
C GLN A 116 -20.60 10.58 13.65
N ASP A 117 -20.12 11.69 14.24
CA ASP A 117 -20.19 13.02 13.63
C ASP A 117 -19.39 13.13 12.31
N LYS A 118 -18.27 12.42 12.18
CA LYS A 118 -17.43 12.43 10.96
C LYS A 118 -18.04 11.55 9.85
N VAL A 119 -18.66 10.44 10.24
CA VAL A 119 -19.33 9.52 9.30
C VAL A 119 -20.53 10.20 8.64
N VAL A 120 -21.32 10.96 9.40
CA VAL A 120 -22.45 11.74 8.87
C VAL A 120 -21.98 12.77 7.84
N LYS A 121 -20.91 13.51 8.14
CA LYS A 121 -20.31 14.46 7.19
C LYS A 121 -19.82 13.77 5.92
N CYS A 122 -19.17 12.61 6.03
CA CYS A 122 -18.73 11.83 4.86
C CYS A 122 -19.91 11.39 3.97
N HIS A 123 -21.02 10.94 4.56
CA HIS A 123 -22.22 10.58 3.80
C HIS A 123 -22.86 11.79 3.11
N GLU A 124 -22.89 12.95 3.77
CA GLU A 124 -23.42 14.20 3.19
C GLU A 124 -22.55 14.69 2.03
N ASP A 125 -21.23 14.70 2.19
CA ASP A 125 -20.28 15.11 1.16
C ASP A 125 -20.34 14.16 -0.05
N ALA A 126 -20.39 12.85 0.19
CA ALA A 126 -20.56 11.85 -0.86
C ALA A 126 -21.91 11.98 -1.58
N ALA A 127 -23.01 12.21 -0.86
CA ALA A 127 -24.33 12.42 -1.44
C ALA A 127 -24.39 13.71 -2.28
N ASN A 128 -23.71 14.77 -1.82
CA ASN A 128 -23.62 16.03 -2.55
C ASN A 128 -22.77 15.89 -3.82
N ALA A 129 -21.65 15.15 -3.76
CA ALA A 129 -20.84 14.80 -4.93
C ALA A 129 -21.63 13.94 -5.94
N MET A 130 -22.38 12.94 -5.47
CA MET A 130 -23.22 12.09 -6.33
C MET A 130 -24.35 12.88 -7.00
N LYS A 131 -24.98 13.82 -6.28
CA LYS A 131 -25.97 14.75 -6.85
C LYS A 131 -25.33 15.67 -7.91
N ALA A 132 -24.15 16.23 -7.63
CA ALA A 132 -23.41 17.05 -8.60
C ALA A 132 -23.03 16.26 -9.85
N PHE A 133 -22.56 15.02 -9.67
CA PHE A 133 -22.21 14.11 -10.77
C PHE A 133 -23.43 13.69 -11.60
N SER A 134 -24.56 13.42 -10.96
CA SER A 134 -25.82 13.08 -11.64
C SER A 134 -26.42 14.25 -12.43
N SER A 135 -26.03 15.49 -12.10
CA SER A 135 -26.47 16.71 -12.78
C SER A 135 -25.67 17.01 -14.05
N GLY A 136 -24.47 16.45 -14.19
CA GLY A 136 -23.59 16.58 -15.35
C GLY A 136 -23.50 15.25 -16.08
N GLY A 137 -24.42 15.01 -17.01
CA GLY A 137 -24.48 13.75 -17.76
C GLY A 137 -23.18 13.44 -18.52
N VAL A 138 -22.31 12.62 -17.91
CA VAL A 138 -21.19 11.97 -18.57
C VAL A 138 -21.50 10.48 -18.64
N SER A 139 -21.71 9.99 -19.86
CA SER A 139 -21.82 8.57 -20.15
C SER A 139 -20.48 7.92 -19.82
N MET A 140 -20.40 7.22 -18.68
CA MET A 140 -19.29 6.34 -18.38
C MET A 140 -19.30 5.19 -19.39
N LYS A 141 -18.36 5.21 -20.33
CA LYS A 141 -17.96 3.96 -20.99
C LYS A 141 -17.35 3.08 -19.90
N ASN A 142 -18.04 2.01 -19.55
CA ASN A 142 -17.46 0.86 -18.87
C ASN A 142 -16.41 0.28 -19.82
N GLU A 143 -15.18 0.79 -19.76
CA GLU A 143 -14.04 0.06 -20.29
C GLU A 143 -13.78 -1.08 -19.32
N ASN A 144 -14.50 -2.17 -19.54
CA ASN A 144 -14.25 -3.47 -18.93
C ASN A 144 -12.90 -3.96 -19.47
N THR A 145 -11.80 -3.44 -18.91
CA THR A 145 -10.47 -3.97 -19.18
C THR A 145 -10.46 -5.38 -18.64
N ASP A 146 -10.58 -6.35 -19.54
CA ASP A 146 -10.50 -7.76 -19.22
C ASP A 146 -9.09 -8.07 -18.72
N ASN A 147 -8.83 -7.85 -17.43
CA ASN A 147 -7.51 -8.07 -16.82
C ASN A 147 -7.07 -9.54 -16.82
N VAL A 148 -7.95 -10.46 -17.24
CA VAL A 148 -7.64 -11.88 -17.39
C VAL A 148 -7.13 -12.15 -18.80
N ASN A 149 -7.85 -11.71 -19.84
CA ASN A 149 -7.50 -12.00 -21.23
C ASN A 149 -6.66 -10.91 -21.89
N ASN A 150 -6.73 -9.66 -21.42
CA ASN A 150 -6.03 -8.51 -21.98
C ASN A 150 -5.62 -7.49 -20.89
N PRO A 151 -4.59 -7.80 -20.09
CA PRO A 151 -4.09 -6.84 -19.10
C PRO A 151 -3.50 -5.62 -19.82
N ALA A 152 -3.95 -4.43 -19.44
CA ALA A 152 -3.66 -3.16 -20.14
C ALA A 152 -2.15 -2.85 -20.31
N HIS A 153 -1.28 -3.48 -19.53
CA HIS A 153 0.17 -3.28 -19.53
C HIS A 153 0.98 -4.20 -20.47
N TYR A 154 0.35 -5.10 -21.23
CA TYR A 154 1.05 -6.03 -22.15
C TYR A 154 0.85 -5.76 -23.65
N THR A 155 0.07 -4.75 -24.04
CA THR A 155 -0.29 -4.48 -25.45
C THR A 155 0.67 -3.54 -26.19
N ALA A 156 1.85 -3.27 -25.64
CA ALA A 156 2.86 -2.45 -26.30
C ALA A 156 3.47 -3.20 -27.50
N GLY A 157 2.91 -2.99 -28.71
CA GLY A 157 3.50 -3.46 -29.98
C GLY A 157 2.62 -4.33 -30.87
N GLY A 158 1.35 -4.59 -30.52
CA GLY A 158 0.39 -5.28 -31.39
C GLY A 158 0.61 -6.78 -31.58
N ILE A 159 1.50 -7.39 -30.80
CA ILE A 159 1.69 -8.85 -30.70
C ILE A 159 1.29 -9.25 -29.29
N GLU A 160 0.43 -10.26 -29.16
CA GLU A 160 0.07 -10.82 -27.87
C GLU A 160 1.31 -11.44 -27.21
N THR A 161 1.55 -11.10 -25.93
CA THR A 161 2.77 -11.53 -25.23
C THR A 161 2.91 -13.05 -25.20
N LEU A 162 1.78 -13.77 -25.12
CA LEU A 162 1.76 -15.23 -25.11
C LEU A 162 2.22 -15.82 -26.44
N ASP A 163 1.83 -15.24 -27.57
CA ASP A 163 2.23 -15.70 -28.90
C ASP A 163 3.74 -15.54 -29.12
N TYR A 164 4.30 -14.43 -28.64
CA TYR A 164 5.76 -14.25 -28.65
C TYR A 164 6.47 -15.32 -27.80
N ILE A 165 5.93 -15.64 -26.62
CA ILE A 165 6.49 -16.67 -25.73
C ILE A 165 6.41 -18.05 -26.40
N LYS A 166 5.26 -18.42 -26.97
CA LYS A 166 5.09 -19.68 -27.74
C LYS A 166 6.13 -19.82 -28.85
N ALA A 167 6.43 -18.73 -29.56
CA ALA A 167 7.41 -18.73 -30.64
C ALA A 167 8.88 -18.81 -30.18
N LYS A 168 9.19 -18.48 -28.91
CA LYS A 168 10.57 -18.38 -28.40
C LYS A 168 10.94 -19.44 -27.38
N VAL A 169 9.96 -19.99 -26.65
CA VAL A 169 10.20 -20.98 -25.61
C VAL A 169 10.10 -22.38 -26.20
N LYS A 170 11.22 -23.12 -26.19
CA LYS A 170 11.28 -24.50 -26.70
C LYS A 170 10.40 -25.47 -25.93
N ASP A 171 10.28 -25.26 -24.63
CA ASP A 171 9.46 -26.08 -23.73
C ASP A 171 8.29 -25.26 -23.18
N TYR A 172 7.37 -24.94 -24.09
CA TYR A 172 6.16 -24.18 -23.79
C TYR A 172 5.25 -24.88 -22.76
N PRO A 173 5.02 -26.21 -22.83
CA PRO A 173 4.21 -26.91 -21.85
C PRO A 173 4.70 -26.73 -20.40
N SER A 174 6.01 -26.81 -20.16
CA SER A 174 6.55 -26.60 -18.80
C SER A 174 6.36 -25.15 -18.31
N TYR A 175 6.49 -24.16 -19.20
CA TYR A 175 6.21 -22.76 -18.89
C TYR A 175 4.74 -22.55 -18.47
N VAL A 176 3.81 -23.15 -19.22
CA VAL A 176 2.38 -23.05 -18.93
C VAL A 176 2.02 -23.77 -17.62
N ALA A 177 2.54 -24.97 -17.39
CA ALA A 177 2.35 -25.72 -16.15
C ALA A 177 2.83 -24.94 -14.92
N GLY A 178 3.96 -24.25 -15.02
CA GLY A 178 4.46 -23.37 -13.96
C GLY A 178 3.53 -22.19 -13.67
N ASN A 179 2.91 -21.60 -14.70
CA ASN A 179 1.93 -20.53 -14.53
C ASN A 179 0.64 -21.03 -13.86
N ILE A 180 0.12 -22.19 -14.29
CA ILE A 180 -1.04 -22.83 -13.65
C ILE A 180 -0.76 -23.06 -12.16
N LEU A 181 0.37 -23.69 -11.83
CA LEU A 181 0.76 -23.94 -10.44
C LEU A 181 0.88 -22.64 -9.63
N LYS A 182 1.50 -21.61 -10.21
CA LYS A 182 1.64 -20.28 -9.58
C LYS A 182 0.30 -19.66 -9.23
N TYR A 183 -0.68 -19.71 -10.13
CA TYR A 183 -1.98 -19.07 -9.89
C TYR A 183 -2.86 -19.91 -8.96
N VAL A 184 -2.83 -21.24 -9.08
CA VAL A 184 -3.52 -22.15 -8.15
C VAL A 184 -2.91 -22.10 -6.75
N SER A 185 -1.61 -21.84 -6.59
CA SER A 185 -1.03 -21.69 -5.24
C SER A 185 -1.35 -20.34 -4.60
N ARG A 186 -1.68 -19.32 -5.40
CA ARG A 186 -1.88 -17.94 -4.95
C ARG A 186 -3.31 -17.53 -4.64
N TYR A 187 -4.30 -18.24 -5.17
CA TYR A 187 -5.68 -17.74 -5.16
C TYR A 187 -6.19 -17.42 -3.75
N GLU A 188 -5.87 -18.23 -2.75
CA GLU A 188 -6.38 -18.05 -1.38
C GLU A 188 -5.88 -16.78 -0.70
N HIS A 189 -4.71 -16.26 -1.10
CA HIS A 189 -4.02 -15.21 -0.35
C HIS A 189 -3.65 -13.98 -1.18
N LYS A 190 -4.02 -13.93 -2.47
CA LYS A 190 -3.71 -12.79 -3.35
C LYS A 190 -4.93 -12.27 -4.11
N ASN A 191 -5.32 -12.90 -5.22
CA ASN A 191 -6.38 -12.36 -6.10
C ASN A 191 -7.66 -13.21 -6.15
N GLY A 192 -7.83 -14.20 -5.26
CA GLY A 192 -9.03 -15.01 -5.21
C GLY A 192 -9.37 -15.67 -6.55
N ILE A 193 -10.64 -15.55 -6.93
CA ILE A 193 -11.18 -16.12 -8.17
C ILE A 193 -10.48 -15.62 -9.44
N GLU A 194 -9.85 -14.44 -9.44
CA GLU A 194 -9.13 -13.92 -10.60
C GLU A 194 -7.88 -14.76 -10.91
N ASP A 195 -7.13 -15.18 -9.89
CA ASP A 195 -6.00 -16.09 -10.08
C ASP A 195 -6.50 -17.47 -10.57
N LEU A 196 -7.66 -17.96 -10.10
CA LEU A 196 -8.26 -19.19 -10.63
C LEU A 196 -8.67 -19.06 -12.11
N LYS A 197 -9.22 -17.92 -12.53
CA LYS A 197 -9.54 -17.65 -13.94
C LYS A 197 -8.27 -17.57 -14.80
N LYS A 198 -7.19 -17.00 -14.28
CA LYS A 198 -5.88 -17.01 -14.94
C LYS A 198 -5.33 -18.43 -15.07
N ALA A 199 -5.44 -19.25 -14.03
CA ALA A 199 -5.05 -20.67 -14.11
C ALA A 199 -5.87 -21.42 -15.17
N GLN A 200 -7.19 -21.19 -15.24
CA GLN A 200 -8.06 -21.76 -16.26
C GLN A 200 -7.66 -21.32 -17.68
N PHE A 201 -7.35 -20.04 -17.87
CA PHE A 201 -6.86 -19.53 -19.16
C PHE A 201 -5.62 -20.30 -19.62
N TYR A 202 -4.60 -20.43 -18.76
CA TYR A 202 -3.39 -21.19 -19.08
C TYR A 202 -3.66 -22.68 -19.30
N LEU A 203 -4.61 -23.27 -18.57
CA LEU A 203 -5.00 -24.67 -18.78
C LEU A 203 -5.66 -24.88 -20.15
N ASN A 204 -6.59 -24.00 -20.53
CA ASN A 204 -7.24 -24.06 -21.84
C ASN A 204 -6.23 -23.89 -22.97
N ASP A 205 -5.31 -22.92 -22.83
CA ASP A 205 -4.26 -22.68 -23.81
C ASP A 205 -3.31 -23.89 -23.97
N LEU A 206 -2.98 -24.56 -22.86
CA LEU A 206 -2.19 -25.80 -22.91
C LEU A 206 -2.95 -26.93 -23.62
N ILE A 207 -4.25 -27.08 -23.38
CA ILE A 207 -5.08 -28.07 -24.08
C ILE A 207 -5.07 -27.79 -25.58
N GLU A 208 -5.33 -26.54 -25.99
CA GLU A 208 -5.31 -26.14 -27.41
C GLU A 208 -3.94 -26.40 -28.06
N TRP A 209 -2.84 -26.08 -27.35
CA TRP A 209 -1.48 -26.37 -27.84
C TRP A 209 -1.29 -27.87 -28.10
N MET A 210 -1.65 -28.71 -27.12
CA MET A 210 -1.47 -30.17 -27.18
C MET A 210 -2.39 -30.84 -28.21
N GLU A 211 -3.56 -30.26 -28.49
CA GLU A 211 -4.46 -30.72 -29.56
C GLU A 211 -3.99 -30.30 -30.96
N SER A 212 -3.15 -29.27 -31.05
CA SER A 212 -2.59 -28.77 -32.32
C SER A 212 -1.29 -29.45 -32.76
N GLU A 213 -0.65 -30.22 -31.87
CA GLU A 213 0.51 -31.09 -32.17
C GLU A 213 0.09 -32.44 -32.79
#